data_AF-A0A850M5R3-F1
#
_entry.id   AF-A0A850M5R3-F1
#
_cell.length_a   1.000
_cell.length_b   1.000
_cell.length_c   1.000
_cell.angle_alpha   90.00
_cell.angle_beta   90.00
_cell.angle_gamma   90.00
#
_symmetry.space_group_name_H-M   'P 1'
#
loop_
_entity.id
_entity.type
_entity.pdbx_description
1 polymer ?
#
loop_
_entity_poly.entity_id
_entity_poly.type
_entity_poly.pdbx_seq_one_letter_code
_entity_poly.pdbx_strand_id
1 'polypeptide(L)'
;MVKLEFLRSWLFVKAYHLVTIIVLILTFVFNLFGFGGNLAIQSIAGILTLIGIPLMIGQILLSMTVANKNDRVGWMIVRLSYITLIVACLGLLLITLGTFAFSLTFSASDSTIAARLLSIIGFSILVIFEIGFSVVCYYTLPIASAWSVTKAKINVKNK
;
A
#
# COMPACT_ATOMS: atom_id res chain seq x y z
N MET A 1 6.00 8.83 23.97
CA MET A 1 5.03 9.57 23.15
C MET A 1 5.74 10.10 21.91
N VAL A 2 5.53 9.49 20.75
CA VAL A 2 6.01 10.05 19.47
C VAL A 2 5.19 11.30 19.20
N LYS A 3 5.82 12.47 19.09
CA LYS A 3 5.12 13.71 18.75
C LYS A 3 4.53 13.57 17.35
N LEU A 4 3.22 13.80 17.18
CA LEU A 4 2.51 13.74 15.90
C LEU A 4 3.18 14.60 14.80
N GLU A 5 3.86 15.67 15.23
CA GLU A 5 4.66 16.56 14.38
C GLU A 5 5.84 15.85 13.70
N PHE A 6 6.46 14.85 14.34
CA PHE A 6 7.55 14.07 13.75
C PHE A 6 7.05 13.13 12.65
N LEU A 7 5.89 12.48 12.86
CA LEU A 7 5.22 11.64 11.86
C LEU A 7 4.77 12.46 10.64
N ARG A 8 4.54 13.76 10.82
CA ARG A 8 4.20 14.70 9.74
C ARG A 8 5.43 15.32 9.08
N SER A 9 6.64 15.02 9.56
CA SER A 9 7.86 15.55 8.96
C SER A 9 8.00 15.02 7.53
N TRP A 10 8.36 15.92 6.61
CA TRP A 10 8.45 15.59 5.19
C TRP A 10 9.46 14.47 4.89
N LEU A 11 10.58 14.45 5.63
CA LEU A 11 11.59 13.39 5.53
C LEU A 11 11.02 12.04 5.94
N PHE A 12 10.28 11.98 7.05
CA PHE A 12 9.66 10.74 7.50
C PHE A 12 8.64 10.23 6.50
N VAL A 13 7.73 11.09 6.01
CA VAL A 13 6.71 10.71 5.03
C VAL A 13 7.35 10.17 3.75
N LYS A 14 8.36 10.86 3.21
CA LYS A 14 9.09 10.38 2.03
C LYS A 14 9.81 9.06 2.25
N ALA A 15 10.51 8.92 3.37
CA ALA A 15 11.22 7.70 3.71
C ALA A 15 10.23 6.53 3.86
N TYR A 16 9.09 6.76 4.50
CA TYR A 16 8.04 5.77 4.69
C TYR A 16 7.49 5.28 3.34
N HIS A 17 7.10 6.19 2.45
CA HIS A 17 6.63 5.82 1.10
C HIS A 17 7.69 5.05 0.30
N LEU A 18 8.95 5.47 0.37
CA LEU A 18 10.04 4.82 -0.36
C LEU A 18 10.31 3.41 0.18
N VAL A 19 10.33 3.23 1.50
CA VAL A 19 10.49 1.92 2.14
C VAL A 19 9.32 1.00 1.75
N THR A 20 8.08 1.49 1.81
CA THR A 20 6.90 0.70 1.41
C THR A 20 6.97 0.29 -0.05
N ILE A 21 7.38 1.17 -0.97
CA ILE A 21 7.58 0.82 -2.39
C ILE A 21 8.62 -0.29 -2.54
N ILE A 22 9.78 -0.14 -1.91
CA ILE A 22 10.87 -1.13 -2.00
C ILE A 22 10.40 -2.48 -1.47
N VAL A 23 9.78 -2.51 -0.29
CA VAL A 23 9.26 -3.73 0.32
C VAL A 23 8.23 -4.37 -0.61
N LEU A 24 7.24 -3.63 -1.12
CA LEU A 24 6.20 -4.19 -1.99
C LEU A 24 6.76 -4.73 -3.32
N ILE A 25 7.74 -4.05 -3.93
CA ILE A 25 8.41 -4.54 -5.14
C ILE A 25 9.16 -5.84 -4.84
N LEU A 26 9.93 -5.87 -3.75
CA LEU A 26 10.61 -7.09 -3.31
C LEU A 26 9.59 -8.21 -3.07
N THR A 27 8.50 -7.93 -2.35
CA THR A 27 7.43 -8.91 -2.11
C THR A 27 6.88 -9.45 -3.43
N PHE A 28 6.61 -8.58 -4.41
CA PHE A 28 6.12 -9.00 -5.73
C PHE A 28 7.10 -9.92 -6.45
N VAL A 29 8.36 -9.51 -6.53
CA VAL A 29 9.42 -10.25 -7.22
C VAL A 29 9.67 -11.61 -6.57
N PHE A 30 9.73 -11.66 -5.23
CA PHE A 30 9.91 -12.92 -4.50
C PHE A 30 8.69 -13.84 -4.61
N ASN A 31 7.47 -13.30 -4.67
CA ASN A 31 6.27 -14.13 -4.91
C ASN A 31 6.25 -14.71 -6.34
N LEU A 32 6.73 -13.98 -7.34
CA LEU A 32 6.89 -14.49 -8.72
C LEU A 32 7.92 -15.63 -8.79
N PHE A 33 9.09 -15.46 -8.18
CA PHE A 33 10.13 -16.50 -8.16
C PHE A 33 9.77 -17.69 -7.25
N GLY A 34 9.06 -17.45 -6.15
CA GLY A 34 8.61 -18.48 -5.22
C GLY A 34 7.63 -19.47 -5.85
N PHE A 35 6.96 -19.08 -6.94
CA PHE A 35 6.09 -19.98 -7.71
C PHE A 35 6.85 -21.15 -8.37
N GLY A 36 8.17 -21.01 -8.56
CA GLY A 36 9.05 -22.06 -9.08
C GLY A 36 9.38 -23.17 -8.09
N GLY A 37 8.83 -23.16 -6.87
CA GLY A 37 8.93 -24.27 -5.91
C GLY A 37 10.16 -24.27 -4.99
N ASN A 38 10.97 -23.21 -5.00
CA ASN A 38 12.07 -23.08 -4.04
C ASN A 38 11.53 -22.62 -2.67
N LEU A 39 11.56 -23.53 -1.70
CA LEU A 39 11.12 -23.29 -0.31
C LEU A 39 11.76 -22.05 0.32
N ALA A 40 13.07 -21.81 0.10
CA ALA A 40 13.75 -20.66 0.69
C ALA A 40 13.20 -19.32 0.13
N ILE A 41 12.97 -19.27 -1.18
CA ILE A 41 12.40 -18.09 -1.85
C ILE A 41 10.95 -17.87 -1.41
N GLN A 42 10.17 -18.96 -1.28
CA GLN A 42 8.79 -18.90 -0.82
C GLN A 42 8.67 -18.45 0.64
N SER A 43 9.59 -18.87 1.51
CA SER A 43 9.66 -18.38 2.90
C SER A 43 10.00 -16.89 2.97
N ILE A 44 10.96 -16.42 2.18
CA ILE A 44 11.30 -14.99 2.09
C ILE A 44 10.10 -14.19 1.57
N ALA A 45 9.41 -14.68 0.54
CA ALA A 45 8.20 -14.07 0.01
C ALA A 45 7.11 -13.94 1.09
N GLY A 46 6.91 -14.98 1.91
CA GLY A 46 5.96 -14.96 3.01
C GLY A 46 6.28 -13.92 4.09
N ILE A 47 7.55 -13.82 4.49
CA ILE A 47 8.01 -12.80 5.47
C ILE A 47 7.81 -11.39 4.91
N LEU A 48 8.19 -11.17 3.65
CA LEU A 48 8.01 -9.90 2.96
C LEU A 48 6.52 -9.51 2.84
N THR A 49 5.63 -10.48 2.63
CA THR A 49 4.18 -10.23 2.61
C THR A 49 3.66 -9.84 3.99
N LEU A 50 4.11 -10.51 5.06
CA LEU A 50 3.76 -10.20 6.45
C LEU A 50 4.21 -8.79 6.87
N ILE A 51 5.35 -8.32 6.37
CA ILE A 51 5.86 -6.95 6.64
C ILE A 51 5.18 -5.93 5.71
N GLY A 52 4.94 -6.31 4.45
CA GLY A 52 4.37 -5.45 3.43
C GLY A 52 2.95 -4.99 3.78
N ILE A 53 2.07 -5.89 4.22
CA ILE A 53 0.67 -5.57 4.50
C ILE A 53 0.51 -4.49 5.60
N PRO A 54 1.18 -4.56 6.77
CA PRO A 54 1.13 -3.49 7.76
C PRO A 54 1.69 -2.16 7.27
N LEU A 55 2.79 -2.17 6.49
CA LEU A 55 3.35 -0.95 5.89
C LEU A 55 2.37 -0.31 4.92
N MET A 56 1.67 -1.14 4.15
CA MET A 56 0.60 -0.76 3.24
C MET A 56 -0.51 0.02 3.96
N ILE A 57 -1.07 -0.58 5.00
CA ILE A 57 -2.16 0.00 5.79
C ILE A 57 -1.68 1.28 6.49
N GLY A 58 -0.47 1.23 7.08
CA GLY A 58 0.15 2.40 7.70
C GLY A 58 0.32 3.55 6.72
N GLN A 59 0.63 3.26 5.45
CA GLN A 59 0.77 4.28 4.42
C GLN A 59 -0.56 4.94 4.06
N ILE A 60 -1.62 4.15 3.90
CA ILE A 60 -2.98 4.67 3.66
C ILE A 60 -3.42 5.56 4.83
N LEU A 61 -3.16 5.14 6.06
CA LEU A 61 -3.49 5.94 7.24
C LEU A 61 -2.65 7.22 7.33
N LEU A 62 -1.37 7.14 6.97
CA LEU A 62 -0.47 8.29 6.94
C LEU A 62 -0.92 9.32 5.89
N SER A 63 -1.28 8.90 4.69
CA SER A 63 -1.78 9.81 3.65
C SER A 63 -3.10 10.48 4.06
N MET A 64 -4.02 9.73 4.69
CA MET A 64 -5.29 10.28 5.19
C MET A 64 -5.12 11.31 6.30
N THR A 65 -4.10 11.13 7.15
CA THR A 65 -3.83 12.01 8.30
C THR A 65 -3.00 13.24 7.92
N VAL A 66 -2.04 13.09 7.00
CA VAL A 66 -1.13 14.16 6.60
C VAL A 66 -1.75 15.09 5.53
N ALA A 67 -2.60 14.55 4.65
CA ALA A 67 -3.17 15.32 3.55
C ALA A 67 -4.05 16.49 4.04
N ASN A 68 -3.83 17.67 3.45
CA ASN A 68 -4.63 18.86 3.74
C ASN A 68 -5.99 18.79 3.02
N LYS A 69 -7.05 18.53 3.77
CA LYS A 69 -8.42 18.38 3.24
C LYS A 69 -9.00 19.67 2.66
N ASN A 70 -8.43 20.83 3.01
CA ASN A 70 -8.88 22.14 2.52
C ASN A 70 -8.30 22.49 1.15
N ASP A 71 -7.40 21.66 0.61
CA ASP A 71 -6.80 21.84 -0.71
C ASP A 71 -7.32 20.77 -1.69
N ARG A 72 -7.47 21.14 -2.97
CA ARG A 72 -8.02 20.23 -4.00
C ARG A 72 -7.16 18.98 -4.15
N VAL A 73 -5.83 19.14 -4.10
CA VAL A 73 -4.85 18.04 -4.21
C VAL A 73 -4.92 17.14 -2.97
N GLY A 74 -4.91 17.72 -1.77
CA GLY A 74 -5.01 16.93 -0.53
C GLY A 74 -6.34 16.19 -0.41
N TRP A 75 -7.44 16.78 -0.86
CA TRP A 75 -8.74 16.10 -0.92
C TRP A 75 -8.77 14.96 -1.93
N MET A 76 -8.11 15.11 -3.07
CA MET A 76 -7.94 14.04 -4.06
C MET A 76 -7.09 12.88 -3.49
N ILE A 77 -6.02 13.16 -2.75
CA ILE A 77 -5.19 12.15 -2.06
C ILE A 77 -6.03 11.35 -1.05
N VAL A 78 -6.88 12.03 -0.26
CA VAL A 78 -7.76 11.35 0.71
C VAL A 78 -8.73 10.41 0.00
N ARG A 79 -9.37 10.86 -1.10
CA ARG A 79 -10.25 10.01 -1.91
C ARG A 79 -9.53 8.81 -2.49
N LEU A 80 -8.33 9.03 -3.04
CA LEU A 80 -7.49 7.96 -3.56
C LEU A 80 -7.16 6.96 -2.45
N SER A 81 -6.80 7.44 -1.25
CA SER A 81 -6.53 6.61 -0.08
C SER A 81 -7.72 5.70 0.28
N TYR A 82 -8.97 6.21 0.19
CA TYR A 82 -10.17 5.40 0.42
C TYR A 82 -10.39 4.34 -0.67
N ILE A 83 -10.21 4.70 -1.95
CA ILE A 83 -10.32 3.76 -3.07
C ILE A 83 -9.30 2.64 -2.89
N THR A 84 -8.06 3.02 -2.62
CA THR A 84 -6.94 2.13 -2.35
C THR A 84 -7.22 1.19 -1.17
N LEU A 85 -7.80 1.70 -0.08
CA LEU A 85 -8.23 0.87 1.06
C LEU A 85 -9.30 -0.16 0.68
N ILE A 86 -10.28 0.22 -0.14
CA ILE A 86 -11.32 -0.70 -0.62
C ILE A 86 -10.69 -1.81 -1.49
N VAL A 87 -9.78 -1.44 -2.39
CA VAL A 87 -9.05 -2.41 -3.22
C VAL A 87 -8.19 -3.34 -2.37
N ALA A 88 -7.52 -2.82 -1.33
CA ALA A 88 -6.76 -3.61 -0.37
C ALA A 88 -7.65 -4.63 0.35
N CYS A 89 -8.83 -4.22 0.83
CA CYS A 89 -9.79 -5.12 1.45
C CYS A 89 -10.27 -6.21 0.48
N LEU A 90 -10.59 -5.85 -0.76
CA LEU A 90 -10.99 -6.81 -1.80
C LEU A 90 -9.85 -7.79 -2.13
N GLY A 91 -8.62 -7.30 -2.25
CA GLY A 91 -7.44 -8.13 -2.50
C GLY A 91 -7.19 -9.13 -1.36
N LEU A 92 -7.23 -8.68 -0.10
CA LEU A 92 -7.10 -9.56 1.07
C LEU A 92 -8.23 -10.60 1.14
N LEU A 93 -9.45 -10.21 0.80
CA LEU A 93 -10.60 -11.12 0.75
C LEU A 93 -10.39 -12.20 -0.32
N LEU A 94 -9.92 -11.85 -1.52
CA LEU A 94 -9.59 -12.80 -2.59
C LEU A 94 -8.48 -13.77 -2.18
N ILE A 95 -7.43 -13.27 -1.52
CA ILE A 95 -6.33 -14.12 -0.98
C ILE A 95 -6.89 -15.11 0.04
N THR A 96 -7.75 -14.63 0.95
CA THR A 96 -8.32 -15.45 2.03
C THR A 96 -9.24 -16.52 1.46
N LEU A 97 -10.13 -16.14 0.53
CA LEU A 97 -11.03 -17.07 -0.15
C LEU A 97 -10.26 -18.11 -0.97
N GLY A 98 -9.23 -17.69 -1.71
CA GLY A 98 -8.38 -18.61 -2.47
C GLY A 98 -7.66 -19.61 -1.56
N THR A 99 -7.12 -19.13 -0.43
CA THR A 99 -6.42 -19.99 0.54
C THR A 99 -7.39 -20.94 1.26
N PHE A 100 -8.59 -20.46 1.62
CA PHE A 100 -9.64 -21.28 2.22
C PHE A 100 -10.16 -22.34 1.24
N ALA A 101 -10.43 -21.97 0.00
CA ALA A 101 -10.84 -22.90 -1.06
C ALA A 101 -9.78 -23.98 -1.32
N PHE A 102 -8.49 -23.60 -1.33
CA PHE A 102 -7.38 -24.55 -1.44
C PHE A 102 -7.35 -25.54 -0.27
N SER A 103 -7.67 -25.08 0.94
CA SER A 103 -7.68 -25.93 2.15
C SER A 103 -8.84 -26.93 2.17
N LEU A 104 -9.96 -26.60 1.53
CA LEU A 104 -11.13 -27.48 1.41
C LEU A 104 -11.06 -28.46 0.23
N THR A 105 -10.27 -28.16 -0.79
CA THR A 105 -10.19 -28.96 -2.03
C THR A 105 -9.00 -29.92 -2.00
N PHE A 106 -9.06 -30.92 -1.13
CA PHE A 106 -7.96 -31.88 -0.95
C PHE A 106 -7.82 -32.92 -2.10
N SER A 107 -8.76 -32.99 -3.05
CA SER A 107 -8.89 -34.17 -3.93
C SER A 107 -9.18 -33.92 -5.42
N ALA A 108 -9.18 -32.68 -5.92
CA ALA A 108 -9.36 -32.41 -7.36
C ALA A 108 -8.27 -31.48 -7.89
N SER A 109 -7.48 -31.95 -8.87
CA SER A 109 -6.37 -31.21 -9.46
C SER A 109 -6.77 -29.83 -9.97
N ASP A 110 -7.95 -29.71 -10.58
CA ASP A 110 -8.37 -28.47 -11.24
C ASP A 110 -8.82 -27.39 -10.23
N SER A 111 -9.43 -27.78 -9.11
CA SER A 111 -9.89 -26.83 -8.09
C SER A 111 -8.73 -26.28 -7.26
N THR A 112 -7.68 -27.07 -7.04
CA THR A 112 -6.45 -26.59 -6.39
C THR A 112 -5.71 -25.54 -7.23
N ILE A 113 -5.73 -25.69 -8.56
CA ILE A 113 -5.14 -24.73 -9.50
C ILE A 113 -5.95 -23.43 -9.50
N ALA A 114 -7.28 -23.52 -9.59
CA ALA A 114 -8.17 -22.35 -9.56
C ALA A 114 -8.04 -21.56 -8.25
N ALA A 115 -7.99 -22.24 -7.10
CA ALA A 115 -7.83 -21.61 -5.79
C ALA A 115 -6.48 -20.88 -5.64
N ARG A 116 -5.40 -21.47 -6.17
CA ARG A 116 -4.08 -20.82 -6.23
C ARG A 116 -4.10 -19.59 -7.13
N LEU A 117 -4.71 -19.68 -8.32
CA LEU A 117 -4.84 -18.55 -9.23
C LEU A 117 -5.61 -17.38 -8.60
N LEU A 118 -6.70 -17.67 -7.89
CA LEU A 118 -7.49 -16.64 -7.21
C LEU A 118 -6.66 -15.87 -6.16
N SER A 119 -5.83 -16.58 -5.40
CA SER A 119 -4.93 -15.98 -4.40
C SER A 119 -3.84 -15.12 -5.06
N ILE A 120 -3.24 -15.58 -6.17
CA ILE A 120 -2.23 -14.81 -6.93
C ILE A 120 -2.84 -13.54 -7.51
N ILE A 121 -4.05 -13.62 -8.06
CA ILE A 121 -4.77 -12.46 -8.62
C ILE A 121 -5.05 -11.44 -7.52
N GLY A 122 -5.60 -11.89 -6.38
CA GLY A 122 -5.87 -11.03 -5.23
C GLY A 122 -4.61 -10.33 -4.72
N PHE A 123 -3.49 -11.06 -4.62
CA PHE A 123 -2.20 -10.52 -4.22
C PHE A 123 -1.62 -9.52 -5.24
N SER A 124 -1.69 -9.84 -6.53
CA SER A 124 -1.15 -8.98 -7.60
C SER A 124 -1.92 -7.66 -7.69
N ILE A 125 -3.25 -7.70 -7.61
CA ILE A 125 -4.09 -6.49 -7.59
C ILE A 125 -3.71 -5.60 -6.39
N LEU A 126 -3.60 -6.21 -5.21
CA LEU A 126 -3.26 -5.51 -3.97
C LEU A 126 -1.90 -4.81 -4.06
N VAL A 127 -0.85 -5.50 -4.54
CA VAL A 127 0.49 -4.92 -4.63
C VAL A 127 0.59 -3.82 -5.70
N ILE A 128 -0.02 -4.01 -6.86
CA ILE A 128 0.07 -3.04 -7.97
C ILE A 128 -0.63 -1.73 -7.63
N PHE A 129 -1.85 -1.80 -7.08
CA PHE A 129 -2.60 -0.59 -6.69
C PHE A 129 -1.84 0.22 -5.64
N GLU A 130 -1.16 -0.47 -4.74
CA GLU A 130 -0.41 0.17 -3.65
C GLU A 130 0.89 0.78 -4.08
N ILE A 131 1.64 0.12 -4.97
CA ILE A 131 2.83 0.75 -5.56
C ILE A 131 2.39 2.03 -6.27
N GLY A 132 1.31 1.98 -7.05
CA GLY A 132 0.73 3.15 -7.70
C GLY A 132 0.34 4.26 -6.71
N PHE A 133 -0.37 3.90 -5.64
CA PHE A 133 -0.77 4.84 -4.59
C PHE A 133 0.44 5.47 -3.88
N SER A 134 1.47 4.67 -3.58
CA SER A 134 2.71 5.10 -2.94
C SER A 134 3.47 6.09 -3.80
N VAL A 135 3.57 5.83 -5.10
CA VAL A 135 4.20 6.73 -6.07
C VAL A 135 3.45 8.06 -6.14
N VAL A 136 2.10 8.02 -6.24
CA VAL A 136 1.29 9.24 -6.24
C VAL A 136 1.52 10.04 -4.97
N CYS A 137 1.49 9.41 -3.78
CA CYS A 137 1.73 10.09 -2.52
C CYS A 137 3.15 10.68 -2.42
N TYR A 138 4.16 9.95 -2.88
CA TYR A 138 5.56 10.41 -2.87
C TYR A 138 5.76 11.71 -3.64
N TYR A 139 5.10 11.85 -4.80
CA TYR A 139 5.21 13.05 -5.64
C TYR A 139 4.24 14.17 -5.26
N THR A 140 3.04 13.85 -4.77
CA THR A 140 1.98 14.85 -4.58
C THR A 140 1.92 15.44 -3.16
N LEU A 141 2.32 14.70 -2.13
CA LEU A 141 2.35 15.23 -0.75
C LEU A 141 3.34 16.40 -0.56
N PRO A 142 4.54 16.41 -1.20
CA PRO A 142 5.43 17.58 -1.19
C PRO A 142 4.81 18.83 -1.83
N ILE A 143 3.95 18.65 -2.84
CA ILE A 143 3.29 19.76 -3.55
C ILE A 143 2.20 20.37 -2.65
N ALA A 144 1.41 19.51 -1.99
CA ALA A 144 0.39 19.94 -1.03
C ALA A 144 0.98 20.68 0.18
N SER A 145 2.18 20.31 0.64
CA SER A 145 2.87 21.04 1.72
C SER A 145 3.48 22.37 1.25
N ALA A 146 4.00 22.45 0.02
CA ALA A 146 4.49 23.71 -0.55
C ALA A 146 3.37 24.74 -0.76
N TRP A 147 2.17 24.28 -1.16
CA TRP A 147 1.02 25.15 -1.36
C TRP A 147 0.40 25.69 -0.06
N SER A 148 0.39 24.90 1.02
CA SER A 148 -0.11 25.38 2.32
C SER A 148 0.77 26.49 2.90
N VAL A 149 2.10 26.39 2.76
CA VAL A 149 3.05 27.45 3.16
C VAL A 149 2.88 28.71 2.32
N THR A 150 2.61 28.56 1.02
CA THR A 150 2.40 29.69 0.11
C THR A 150 1.11 30.45 0.44
N LYS A 151 -0.01 29.75 0.69
CA LYS A 151 -1.26 30.37 1.14
C LYS A 151 -1.13 31.06 2.50
N ALA A 152 -0.39 30.47 3.44
CA ALA A 152 -0.12 31.08 4.74
C ALA A 152 0.67 32.40 4.61
N LYS A 153 1.69 32.45 3.75
CA LYS A 153 2.46 33.68 3.49
C LYS A 153 1.62 34.78 2.82
N ILE A 154 0.68 34.42 1.95
CA ILE A 154 -0.21 35.40 1.30
C ILE A 154 -1.20 35.99 2.31
N ASN A 155 -1.77 35.18 3.20
CA ASN A 155 -2.69 35.67 4.24
C ASN A 155 -2.04 36.57 5.29
N VAL A 156 -0.73 36.43 5.53
CA VAL A 156 0.02 37.31 6.44
C VAL A 156 0.36 38.65 5.79
N LYS A 157 0.50 38.72 4.46
CA LYS A 157 0.75 40.00 3.75
C LYS A 157 -0.51 40.85 3.54
N ASN A 158 -1.70 40.26 3.68
CA ASN A 158 -2.98 40.95 3.51
C ASN A 158 -3.64 41.36 4.84
N LYS A 159 -2.89 41.34 5.95
CA LYS A 159 -3.24 41.94 7.23
C LYS A 159 -2.25 43.04 7.55
#